data_AF-A0A345Q6V1-F1
#
_entry.id   AF-A0A345Q6V1-F1
#
_cell.length_a   1.000
_cell.length_b   1.000
_cell.length_c   1.000
_cell.angle_alpha   90.00
_cell.angle_beta   90.00
_cell.angle_gamma   90.00
#
_symmetry.space_group_name_H-M   'P 1'
#
loop_
_entity.id
_entity.type
_entity.pdbx_description
1 polymer ?
#
loop_
_entity_poly.entity_id
_entity_poly.type
_entity_poly.pdbx_seq_one_letter_code
_entity_poly.pdbx_strand_id
1 'polypeptide(L)'
;MGLEKIGEKLDRYFNRLEQGKAAKIKPNHVEKVISKLRAKQKLLQEELGSAEKPSKKTRLESKLATVSEQIERAEWLLEKIVD
;
A
#
# COMPACT_ATOMS: atom_id res chain seq x y z
N MET A 1 -10.07 -4.08 -5.22
CA MET A 1 -8.93 -3.84 -6.13
C MET A 1 -7.80 -4.77 -5.72
N GLY A 2 -7.05 -5.32 -6.68
CA GLY A 2 -5.83 -6.09 -6.39
C GLY A 2 -4.66 -5.19 -5.94
N LEU A 3 -3.61 -5.80 -5.38
CA LEU A 3 -2.42 -5.09 -4.88
C LEU A 3 -1.75 -4.24 -5.96
N GLU A 4 -1.63 -4.80 -7.15
CA GLU A 4 -1.02 -4.18 -8.33
C GLU A 4 -1.62 -2.82 -8.66
N LYS A 5 -2.96 -2.74 -8.73
CA LYS A 5 -3.68 -1.48 -8.98
C LYS A 5 -3.46 -0.44 -7.89
N ILE A 6 -3.18 -0.86 -6.65
CA ILE A 6 -2.84 0.06 -5.57
C ILE A 6 -1.42 0.58 -5.74
N GLY A 7 -0.46 -0.29 -6.08
CA GLY A 7 0.92 0.08 -6.42
C GLY A 7 0.99 1.09 -7.57
N GLU A 8 0.36 0.80 -8.71
CA GLU A 8 0.29 1.72 -9.86
C GLU A 8 -0.29 3.09 -9.51
N LYS A 9 -1.21 3.13 -8.53
CA LYS A 9 -1.82 4.37 -8.07
C LYS A 9 -0.84 5.18 -7.21
N LEU A 10 -0.07 4.52 -6.33
CA LEU A 10 0.99 5.15 -5.57
C LEU A 10 2.10 5.67 -6.48
N ASP A 11 2.56 4.87 -7.44
CA ASP A 11 3.62 5.29 -8.37
C ASP A 11 3.21 6.53 -9.17
N ARG A 12 1.93 6.63 -9.57
CA ARG A 12 1.40 7.86 -10.19
C ARG A 12 1.41 9.07 -9.25
N TYR A 13 1.30 8.88 -7.94
CA TYR A 13 1.42 9.97 -6.97
C TYR A 13 2.87 10.36 -6.72
N PHE A 14 3.78 9.39 -6.59
CA PHE A 14 5.21 9.66 -6.51
C PHE A 14 5.72 10.42 -7.75
N ASN A 15 5.34 9.99 -8.95
CA ASN A 15 5.68 10.71 -10.19
C ASN A 15 5.16 12.16 -10.20
N ARG A 16 4.02 12.44 -9.56
CA ARG A 16 3.52 13.82 -9.42
C ARG A 16 4.33 14.61 -8.40
N LEU A 17 4.71 13.99 -7.29
CA LEU A 17 5.55 14.61 -6.27
C LEU A 17 6.93 14.98 -6.84
N GLU A 18 7.58 14.07 -7.55
CA GLU A 18 8.88 14.30 -8.21
C GLU A 18 8.82 15.43 -9.25
N GLN A 19 7.68 15.60 -9.92
CA GLN A 19 7.44 16.71 -10.84
C GLN A 19 7.10 18.04 -10.15
N GLY A 20 7.18 18.12 -8.82
CA GLY A 20 6.80 19.30 -8.04
C GLY A 20 5.28 19.58 -8.04
N LYS A 21 4.46 18.59 -8.41
CA LYS A 21 2.99 18.70 -8.53
C LYS A 21 2.26 18.16 -7.30
N ALA A 22 2.84 18.33 -6.11
CA ALA A 22 2.28 17.90 -4.83
C ALA A 22 0.83 18.38 -4.64
N ALA A 23 0.54 19.64 -4.98
CA ALA A 23 -0.81 20.22 -4.91
C ALA A 23 -1.89 19.48 -5.74
N LYS A 24 -1.50 18.64 -6.71
CA LYS A 24 -2.43 17.79 -7.50
C LYS A 24 -2.72 16.44 -6.82
N ILE A 25 -2.11 16.17 -5.69
CA ILE A 25 -2.31 14.96 -4.89
C ILE A 25 -3.22 15.34 -3.72
N LYS A 26 -4.45 14.84 -3.74
CA LYS A 26 -5.39 15.10 -2.64
C LYS A 26 -5.05 14.19 -1.45
N PRO A 27 -4.85 14.71 -0.23
CA PRO A 27 -4.58 13.88 0.96
C PRO A 27 -5.59 12.74 1.15
N ASN A 28 -6.89 13.03 1.03
CA ASN A 28 -7.97 12.03 1.09
C ASN A 28 -7.81 10.87 0.09
N HIS A 29 -7.20 11.11 -1.08
CA HIS A 29 -6.92 10.03 -2.01
C HIS A 29 -5.81 9.08 -1.53
N VAL A 30 -4.82 9.61 -0.82
CA VAL A 30 -3.71 8.85 -0.23
C VAL A 30 -4.20 8.11 1.01
N GLU A 31 -4.99 8.76 1.88
CA GLU A 31 -5.66 8.11 3.02
C GLU A 31 -6.51 6.91 2.59
N LYS A 32 -7.29 7.06 1.50
CA LYS A 32 -8.06 5.94 0.92
C LYS A 32 -7.18 4.80 0.39
N VAL A 33 -5.96 5.10 -0.04
CA VAL A 33 -4.99 4.07 -0.43
C VAL A 33 -4.46 3.35 0.80
N ILE A 34 -4.04 4.08 1.83
CA ILE A 34 -3.57 3.53 3.12
C ILE A 34 -4.62 2.62 3.73
N SER A 35 -5.88 3.07 3.80
CA SER A 35 -7.00 2.28 4.33
C SER A 35 -7.19 0.95 3.58
N LYS A 36 -7.07 0.94 2.24
CA LYS A 36 -7.16 -0.28 1.43
C LYS A 36 -5.98 -1.21 1.65
N LEU A 37 -4.78 -0.67 1.81
CA LEU A 37 -3.58 -1.46 2.10
C LEU A 37 -3.66 -2.11 3.48
N ARG A 38 -4.06 -1.36 4.51
CA ARG A 38 -4.28 -1.88 5.87
C ARG A 38 -5.37 -2.97 5.89
N ALA A 39 -6.48 -2.78 5.18
CA ALA A 39 -7.51 -3.80 5.04
C ALA A 39 -6.95 -5.07 4.36
N LYS A 40 -6.09 -4.91 3.34
CA LYS A 40 -5.45 -6.04 2.67
C LYS A 40 -4.41 -6.74 3.54
N GLN A 41 -3.63 -5.99 4.32
CA GLN A 41 -2.68 -6.50 5.29
C GLN A 41 -3.39 -7.42 6.30
N LYS A 42 -4.50 -6.95 6.88
CA LYS A 42 -5.31 -7.71 7.83
C LYS A 42 -5.79 -9.04 7.23
N LEU A 43 -6.37 -9.00 6.02
CA LEU A 43 -6.83 -10.21 5.33
C LEU A 43 -5.69 -11.20 5.06
N LEU A 44 -4.50 -10.72 4.70
CA LEU A 44 -3.33 -11.58 4.48
C LEU A 44 -2.80 -12.18 5.80
N GLN A 45 -2.84 -11.45 6.91
CA GLN A 45 -2.49 -11.96 8.23
C GLN A 45 -3.47 -13.03 8.71
N GLU A 46 -4.77 -12.82 8.52
CA GLU A 46 -5.82 -13.82 8.82
C GLU A 46 -5.64 -15.09 7.96
N GLU A 47 -5.35 -14.93 6.67
CA GLU A 47 -5.08 -16.05 5.78
C GLU A 47 -3.77 -16.79 6.15
N LEU A 48 -2.75 -16.07 6.61
CA LEU A 48 -1.48 -16.66 7.05
C LEU A 48 -1.67 -17.49 8.32
N GLY A 49 -2.44 -16.98 9.29
CA GLY A 49 -2.74 -17.68 10.54
C GLY A 49 -3.52 -18.98 10.33
N SER A 50 -4.32 -19.06 9.28
CA SER A 50 -5.10 -20.25 8.91
C SER A 50 -4.42 -21.15 7.87
N ALA A 51 -3.27 -20.76 7.33
CA ALA A 51 -2.57 -21.54 6.31
C ALA A 51 -1.79 -22.71 6.94
N GLU A 52 -2.04 -23.93 6.49
CA GLU A 52 -1.28 -25.11 6.95
C GLU A 52 -0.08 -25.42 6.05
N LYS A 53 -0.23 -25.19 4.74
CA LYS A 53 0.79 -25.53 3.74
C LYS A 53 1.96 -24.53 3.79
N PRO A 54 3.22 -24.99 3.95
CA PRO A 54 4.39 -24.10 4.00
C PRO A 54 4.51 -23.19 2.78
N SER A 55 4.32 -23.74 1.57
CA SER A 55 4.37 -22.95 0.33
C SER A 55 3.30 -21.85 0.25
N LYS A 56 2.14 -22.06 0.90
CA LYS A 56 1.10 -21.03 1.03
C LYS A 56 1.56 -19.93 1.99
N LYS A 57 2.13 -20.31 3.15
CA LYS A 57 2.68 -19.35 4.13
C LYS A 57 3.74 -18.46 3.51
N THR A 58 4.73 -19.02 2.84
CA THR A 58 5.79 -18.27 2.17
C THR A 58 5.23 -17.24 1.17
N ARG A 59 4.25 -17.63 0.35
CA ARG A 59 3.59 -16.71 -0.59
C ARG A 59 2.81 -15.59 0.10
N LEU A 60 2.20 -15.87 1.25
CA LEU A 60 1.47 -14.87 2.03
C LEU A 60 2.41 -13.90 2.74
N GLU A 61 3.53 -14.41 3.28
CA GLU A 61 4.60 -13.60 3.87
C GLU A 61 5.21 -12.65 2.84
N SER A 62 5.53 -13.13 1.62
CA SER A 62 6.00 -12.25 0.54
C SER A 62 4.99 -11.15 0.20
N LYS A 63 3.70 -11.48 0.15
CA LYS A 63 2.64 -10.48 -0.09
C LYS A 63 2.53 -9.48 1.07
N LEU A 64 2.67 -9.94 2.31
CA LEU A 64 2.66 -9.07 3.48
C LEU A 64 3.82 -8.09 3.45
N ALA A 65 5.02 -8.53 3.10
CA ALA A 65 6.18 -7.66 2.94
C ALA A 65 5.89 -6.54 1.91
N THR A 66 5.37 -6.89 0.73
CA THR A 66 4.99 -5.90 -0.28
C THR A 66 3.92 -4.92 0.21
N VAL A 67 2.91 -5.40 0.95
CA VAL A 67 1.87 -4.52 1.49
C VAL A 67 2.42 -3.57 2.54
N SER A 68 3.27 -4.05 3.45
CA SER A 68 3.92 -3.23 4.47
C SER A 68 4.75 -2.11 3.84
N GLU A 69 5.58 -2.44 2.84
CA GLU A 69 6.37 -1.45 2.10
C GLU A 69 5.47 -0.39 1.41
N GLN A 70 4.36 -0.83 0.80
CA GLN A 70 3.42 0.09 0.17
C GLN A 70 2.71 1.00 1.19
N ILE A 71 2.45 0.51 2.41
CA ILE A 71 1.88 1.32 3.49
C ILE A 71 2.87 2.41 3.90
N GLU A 72 4.12 2.05 4.19
CA GLU A 72 5.17 2.99 4.58
C GLU A 72 5.37 4.07 3.52
N ARG A 73 5.42 3.68 2.25
CA ARG A 73 5.50 4.61 1.12
C ARG A 73 4.29 5.55 1.06
N ALA A 74 3.08 5.03 1.28
CA ALA A 74 1.86 5.83 1.23
C ALA A 74 1.75 6.81 2.42
N GLU A 75 2.15 6.37 3.61
CA GLU A 75 2.20 7.20 4.83
C GLU A 75 3.23 8.33 4.66
N TRP A 76 4.44 8.01 4.18
CA TRP A 76 5.45 9.02 3.85
C TRP A 76 4.95 10.02 2.80
N LEU A 77 4.28 9.55 1.75
CA LEU A 77 3.71 10.44 0.73
C LEU A 77 2.68 11.39 1.35
N LEU A 78 1.84 10.92 2.27
CA LEU A 78 0.85 11.74 2.94
C LEU A 78 1.52 12.86 3.76
N GLU A 79 2.58 12.54 4.50
CA GLU A 79 3.38 13.53 5.24
C GLU A 79 4.00 14.59 4.33
N LYS A 80 4.36 14.25 3.08
CA LYS A 80 4.95 15.21 2.13
C LYS A 80 3.97 16.13 1.41
N ILE A 81 2.67 15.85 1.48
CA ILE A 81 1.64 16.63 0.75
C ILE A 81 0.65 17.32 1.69
N VAL A 82 0.76 17.09 3.00
CA VAL A 82 0.01 17.75 4.05
C VAL A 82 1.01 18.65 4.79
N ASP A 83 1.38 19.75 4.13
CA ASP A 83 2.21 20.84 4.67
C ASP A 83 1.46 22.16 4.39
#